data_AF-A0A9Q0WZ57-F1
#
_entry.id   AF-A0A9Q0WZ57-F1
#
_cell.length_a   1.000
_cell.length_b   1.000
_cell.length_c   1.000
_cell.angle_alpha   90.00
_cell.angle_beta   90.00
_cell.angle_gamma   90.00
#
_symmetry.space_group_name_H-M   'P 1'
#
loop_
_entity.id
_entity.type
_entity.pdbx_description
1 polymer ?
#
loop_
_entity_poly.entity_id
_entity_poly.type
_entity_poly.pdbx_seq_one_letter_code
_entity_poly.pdbx_strand_id
1 'polypeptide(L)'
;MDGEEFSVENPSQLLQSASDYVNYPGVPNDVAAKEFLDLFPLPVIINALQTKSEVPGLEATLVACLERIFKTKYGASFIPLYMPFVQVGLTADSQLARCLACKTVSCLLENIDEKTISAAQLIIDNGVYPLLLDCLINGNEQVATASMEAIEKLAGSQKGMEIIFPANNSDDMHLGNLSARCSSLGRVRVFIFDCEIILCF
;
A
#
# COMPACT_ATOMS: atom_id res chain seq x y z
N MET A 1 9.56 -14.27 26.49
CA MET A 1 8.46 -13.43 25.96
C MET A 1 7.81 -14.27 24.90
N ASP A 2 6.64 -14.78 25.27
CA ASP A 2 5.96 -15.91 24.66
C ASP A 2 5.50 -15.57 23.25
N GLY A 3 5.94 -16.37 22.29
CA GLY A 3 5.41 -16.38 20.94
C GLY A 3 4.10 -17.16 20.95
N GLU A 4 2.99 -16.46 21.14
CA GLU A 4 1.69 -17.03 20.80
C GLU A 4 1.65 -17.20 19.28
N GLU A 5 1.82 -18.46 18.84
CA GLU A 5 1.49 -18.91 17.50
C GLU A 5 0.03 -18.58 17.23
N PHE A 6 -0.22 -17.44 16.59
CA PHE A 6 -1.50 -17.12 15.97
C PHE A 6 -1.70 -18.03 14.74
N SER A 7 -1.96 -19.30 15.00
CA SER A 7 -2.37 -20.26 13.99
C SER A 7 -3.81 -19.96 13.60
N VAL A 8 -4.05 -19.82 12.30
CA VAL A 8 -5.40 -19.78 11.75
C VAL A 8 -5.99 -21.18 11.93
N GLU A 9 -6.77 -21.41 13.00
CA GLU A 9 -7.39 -22.72 13.26
C GLU A 9 -8.36 -23.15 12.13
N ASN A 10 -8.78 -22.23 11.23
CA ASN A 10 -9.49 -22.59 10.01
C ASN A 10 -9.37 -21.52 8.89
N PRO A 11 -8.46 -21.64 7.90
CA PRO A 11 -8.34 -20.68 6.80
C PRO A 11 -9.63 -20.55 5.97
N SER A 12 -10.48 -21.59 6.00
CA SER A 12 -11.81 -21.59 5.38
C SER A 12 -12.79 -20.63 6.06
N GLN A 13 -12.74 -20.51 7.39
CA GLN A 13 -13.60 -19.57 8.12
C GLN A 13 -13.18 -18.12 7.86
N LEU A 14 -11.87 -17.85 7.88
CA LEU A 14 -11.33 -16.55 7.50
C LEU A 14 -11.77 -16.16 6.08
N LEU A 15 -11.65 -17.08 5.11
CA LEU A 15 -12.08 -16.83 3.74
C LEU A 15 -13.58 -16.52 3.65
N GLN A 16 -14.43 -17.29 4.32
CA GLN A 16 -15.87 -17.07 4.29
C GLN A 16 -16.23 -15.72 4.90
N SER A 17 -15.73 -15.40 6.09
CA SER A 17 -15.99 -14.12 6.75
C SER A 17 -15.44 -12.94 5.95
N ALA A 18 -14.26 -13.07 5.34
CA ALA A 18 -13.70 -12.03 4.47
C ALA A 18 -14.55 -11.83 3.21
N SER A 19 -15.06 -12.92 2.61
CA SER A 19 -15.96 -12.87 1.47
C SER A 19 -17.27 -12.15 1.82
N ASP A 20 -17.88 -12.50 2.95
CA ASP A 20 -19.12 -11.87 3.42
C ASP A 20 -18.92 -10.38 3.70
N TYR A 21 -17.78 -10.01 4.29
CA TYR A 21 -17.41 -8.61 4.53
C TYR A 21 -17.21 -7.82 3.22
N VAL A 22 -16.52 -8.41 2.23
CA VAL A 22 -16.28 -7.77 0.94
C VAL A 22 -17.56 -7.57 0.14
N ASN A 23 -18.46 -8.56 0.17
CA ASN A 23 -19.74 -8.53 -0.55
C ASN A 23 -20.84 -7.71 0.15
N TYR A 24 -20.57 -7.18 1.35
CA TYR A 24 -21.52 -6.32 2.03
C TYR A 24 -21.77 -5.02 1.20
N PRO A 25 -23.04 -4.73 0.85
CA PRO A 25 -23.38 -3.63 -0.07
C PRO A 25 -23.27 -2.23 0.55
N GLY A 26 -22.99 -2.14 1.86
CA GLY A 26 -22.76 -0.86 2.53
C GLY A 26 -21.39 -0.26 2.26
N VAL A 27 -21.25 1.05 2.50
CA VAL A 27 -19.96 1.75 2.46
C VAL A 27 -19.04 1.21 3.58
N PRO A 28 -17.71 1.08 3.35
CA PRO A 28 -16.77 0.76 4.42
C PRO A 28 -16.96 1.69 5.61
N ASN A 29 -17.08 1.12 6.81
CA ASN A 29 -17.30 1.88 8.04
C ASN A 29 -16.47 1.28 9.18
N ASP A 30 -16.12 2.14 10.15
CA ASP A 30 -15.24 1.77 11.26
C ASP A 30 -15.83 0.67 12.15
N VAL A 31 -17.15 0.61 12.32
CA VAL A 31 -17.82 -0.39 13.18
C VAL A 31 -17.63 -1.79 12.59
N ALA A 32 -17.97 -1.98 11.32
CA ALA A 32 -17.82 -3.26 10.65
C ALA A 32 -16.34 -3.68 10.52
N ALA A 33 -15.43 -2.71 10.26
CA ALA A 33 -14.00 -3.00 10.24
C ALA A 33 -13.49 -3.47 11.61
N LYS A 34 -13.96 -2.85 12.70
CA LYS A 34 -13.62 -3.25 14.05
C LYS A 34 -14.16 -4.63 14.41
N GLU A 35 -15.45 -4.89 14.15
CA GLU A 35 -16.06 -6.20 14.41
C GLU A 35 -15.32 -7.33 13.68
N PHE A 36 -14.90 -7.07 12.43
CA PHE A 36 -14.10 -8.03 11.67
C PHE A 36 -12.70 -8.24 12.27
N LEU A 37 -12.00 -7.16 12.65
CA LEU A 37 -10.65 -7.23 13.22
C LEU A 37 -10.63 -7.80 14.66
N ASP A 38 -11.73 -7.67 15.40
CA ASP A 38 -11.91 -8.30 16.72
C ASP A 38 -12.00 -9.84 16.58
N LEU A 39 -12.53 -10.34 15.46
CA LEU A 39 -12.59 -11.77 15.14
C LEU A 39 -11.30 -12.27 14.47
N PHE A 40 -10.73 -11.48 13.57
CA PHE A 40 -9.56 -11.81 12.78
C PHE A 40 -8.53 -10.68 12.86
N PRO A 41 -7.59 -10.73 13.83
CA PRO A 41 -6.57 -9.70 13.98
C PRO A 41 -5.73 -9.52 12.71
N LEU A 42 -5.28 -8.29 12.43
CA LEU A 42 -4.42 -7.98 11.26
C LEU A 42 -3.22 -8.93 11.10
N PRO A 43 -2.45 -9.29 12.16
CA PRO A 43 -1.36 -10.25 12.03
C PRO A 43 -1.78 -11.62 11.47
N VAL A 44 -2.98 -12.08 11.83
CA VAL A 44 -3.55 -13.35 11.37
C VAL A 44 -3.84 -13.29 9.86
N ILE A 45 -4.48 -12.20 9.42
CA ILE A 45 -4.80 -11.97 8.00
C ILE A 45 -3.51 -11.85 7.17
N ILE A 46 -2.53 -11.10 7.68
CA ILE A 46 -1.24 -10.91 7.02
C ILE A 46 -0.49 -12.24 6.88
N ASN A 47 -0.47 -13.06 7.94
CA ASN A 47 0.15 -14.38 7.89
C ASN A 47 -0.57 -15.29 6.87
N ALA A 48 -1.90 -15.23 6.81
CA ALA A 48 -2.69 -15.95 5.81
C ALA A 48 -2.39 -15.52 4.36
N LEU A 49 -2.03 -14.26 4.13
CA LEU A 49 -1.57 -13.77 2.82
C LEU A 49 -0.14 -14.20 2.48
N GLN A 50 0.73 -14.31 3.47
CA GLN A 50 2.13 -14.71 3.28
C GLN A 50 2.29 -16.22 3.12
N THR A 51 1.39 -17.00 3.72
CA THR A 51 1.36 -18.45 3.55
C THR A 51 0.82 -18.79 2.16
N LYS A 52 1.58 -19.60 1.41
CA LYS A 52 1.11 -20.14 0.12
C LYS A 52 -0.05 -21.10 0.38
N SER A 53 -1.26 -20.56 0.42
CA SER A 53 -2.47 -21.35 0.57
C SER A 53 -2.86 -21.97 -0.76
N GLU A 54 -3.17 -23.27 -0.73
CA GLU A 54 -3.73 -23.98 -1.89
C GLU A 54 -5.21 -23.62 -2.13
N VAL A 55 -5.80 -22.78 -1.28
CA VAL A 55 -7.20 -22.38 -1.37
C VAL A 55 -7.40 -21.36 -2.49
N PRO A 56 -8.13 -21.69 -3.57
CA PRO A 56 -8.34 -20.79 -4.69
C PRO A 56 -9.08 -19.52 -4.26
N GLY A 57 -8.60 -18.35 -4.72
CA GLY A 57 -9.24 -17.07 -4.46
C GLY A 57 -9.02 -16.50 -3.06
N LEU A 58 -8.30 -17.19 -2.16
CA LEU A 58 -8.00 -16.68 -0.83
C LEU A 58 -7.31 -15.32 -0.88
N GLU A 59 -6.23 -15.23 -1.66
CA GLU A 59 -5.45 -13.99 -1.79
C GLU A 59 -6.32 -12.83 -2.29
N ALA A 60 -7.10 -13.04 -3.35
CA ALA A 60 -7.93 -12.00 -3.93
C ALA A 60 -8.99 -11.49 -2.93
N THR A 61 -9.63 -12.40 -2.19
CA THR A 61 -10.63 -12.03 -1.17
C THR A 61 -10.00 -11.31 0.01
N LEU A 62 -8.85 -11.78 0.52
CA LEU A 62 -8.14 -11.14 1.61
C LEU A 62 -7.61 -9.76 1.21
N VAL A 63 -7.09 -9.62 -0.01
CA VAL A 63 -6.67 -8.33 -0.55
C VAL A 63 -7.84 -7.35 -0.63
N ALA A 64 -8.98 -7.77 -1.17
CA ALA A 64 -10.18 -6.93 -1.23
C ALA A 64 -10.71 -6.57 0.17
N CYS A 65 -10.62 -7.50 1.12
CA CYS A 65 -10.99 -7.29 2.52
C CYS A 65 -10.10 -6.22 3.17
N LEU A 66 -8.78 -6.37 3.07
CA LEU A 66 -7.82 -5.40 3.60
C LEU A 66 -7.97 -4.03 2.94
N GLU A 67 -8.20 -3.98 1.62
CA GLU A 67 -8.45 -2.72 0.92
C GLU A 67 -9.67 -1.98 1.50
N ARG A 68 -10.76 -2.71 1.82
CA ARG A 68 -11.93 -2.12 2.46
C ARG A 68 -11.65 -1.67 3.89
N ILE A 69 -10.89 -2.45 4.66
CA ILE A 69 -10.51 -2.11 6.05
C ILE A 69 -9.66 -0.83 6.06
N PHE A 70 -8.61 -0.74 5.25
CA PHE A 70 -7.69 0.41 5.24
C PHE A 70 -8.32 1.71 4.70
N LYS A 71 -9.43 1.63 3.97
CA LYS A 71 -10.24 2.81 3.60
C LYS A 71 -11.02 3.42 4.76
N THR A 72 -11.15 2.71 5.89
CA THR A 72 -11.80 3.22 7.10
C THR A 72 -10.81 3.99 7.96
N LYS A 73 -11.27 4.92 8.80
CA LYS A 73 -10.38 5.66 9.71
C LYS A 73 -9.76 4.74 10.74
N TYR A 74 -10.54 3.77 11.22
CA TYR A 74 -10.07 2.75 12.15
C TYR A 74 -8.96 1.90 11.52
N GLY A 75 -9.18 1.34 10.33
CA GLY A 75 -8.16 0.54 9.64
C GLY A 75 -6.91 1.35 9.28
N ALA A 76 -7.07 2.59 8.79
CA ALA A 76 -5.95 3.46 8.44
C ALA A 76 -5.03 3.76 9.64
N SER A 77 -5.59 3.83 10.86
CA SER A 77 -4.82 4.06 12.09
C SER A 77 -3.78 2.96 12.39
N PHE A 78 -3.97 1.75 11.85
CA PHE A 78 -3.03 0.65 12.00
C PHE A 78 -1.88 0.68 11.01
N ILE A 79 -2.00 1.37 9.87
CA ILE A 79 -0.99 1.32 8.80
C ILE A 79 0.42 1.71 9.32
N PRO A 80 0.60 2.77 10.14
CA PRO A 80 1.91 3.10 10.70
C PRO A 80 2.57 1.98 11.51
N LEU A 81 1.76 1.15 12.17
CA LEU A 81 2.24 0.03 13.00
C LEU A 81 2.65 -1.17 12.15
N TYR A 82 2.06 -1.31 10.96
CA TYR A 82 2.31 -2.43 10.04
C TYR A 82 3.09 -2.01 8.79
N MET A 83 3.94 -0.98 8.89
CA MET A 83 4.83 -0.56 7.80
C MET A 83 5.72 -1.68 7.24
N PRO A 84 6.28 -2.62 8.05
CA PRO A 84 7.01 -3.75 7.53
C PRO A 84 6.19 -4.62 6.56
N PHE A 85 4.89 -4.77 6.82
CA PHE A 85 3.99 -5.48 5.90
C PHE A 85 3.82 -4.73 4.58
N VAL A 86 3.73 -3.40 4.61
CA VAL A 86 3.64 -2.58 3.39
C VAL A 86 4.91 -2.74 2.54
N GLN A 87 6.09 -2.72 3.14
CA GLN A 87 7.36 -2.93 2.42
C GLN A 87 7.42 -4.32 1.75
N VAL A 88 7.04 -5.37 2.49
CA VAL A 88 6.97 -6.73 1.96
C VAL A 88 5.92 -6.84 0.85
N GLY A 89 4.77 -6.17 1.00
CA GLY A 89 3.71 -6.13 0.00
C GLY A 89 4.15 -5.44 -1.29
N LEU A 90 4.87 -4.32 -1.21
CA LEU A 90 5.40 -3.58 -2.37
C LEU A 90 6.45 -4.40 -3.16
N THR A 91 7.16 -5.30 -2.48
CA THR A 91 8.18 -6.17 -3.08
C THR A 91 7.67 -7.58 -3.38
N ALA A 92 6.38 -7.85 -3.19
CA ALA A 92 5.80 -9.17 -3.41
C ALA A 92 5.76 -9.53 -4.90
N ASP A 93 5.94 -10.82 -5.21
CA ASP A 93 5.79 -11.33 -6.58
C ASP A 93 4.35 -11.17 -7.11
N SER A 94 3.37 -11.15 -6.19
CA SER A 94 1.96 -11.01 -6.52
C SER A 94 1.60 -9.57 -6.88
N GLN A 95 0.98 -9.42 -8.04
CA GLN A 95 0.45 -8.14 -8.50
C GLN A 95 -0.66 -7.60 -7.58
N LEU A 96 -1.47 -8.48 -6.99
CA LEU A 96 -2.56 -8.08 -6.09
C LEU A 96 -2.00 -7.54 -4.77
N ALA A 97 -1.00 -8.22 -4.22
CA ALA A 97 -0.31 -7.77 -3.01
C ALA A 97 0.41 -6.42 -3.22
N ARG A 98 1.12 -6.24 -4.35
CA ARG A 98 1.75 -4.95 -4.70
C ARG A 98 0.72 -3.85 -4.83
N CYS A 99 -0.39 -4.10 -5.52
CA CYS A 99 -1.47 -3.14 -5.69
C CYS A 99 -2.10 -2.74 -4.35
N LEU A 100 -2.38 -3.71 -3.47
CA LEU A 100 -2.87 -3.45 -2.12
C LEU A 100 -1.88 -2.57 -1.34
N ALA A 101 -0.59 -2.87 -1.41
CA ALA A 101 0.43 -2.14 -0.68
C ALA A 101 0.52 -0.68 -1.17
N CYS A 102 0.48 -0.44 -2.49
CA CYS A 102 0.41 0.91 -3.06
C CYS A 102 -0.84 1.67 -2.55
N LYS A 103 -2.02 1.05 -2.62
CA LYS A 103 -3.27 1.66 -2.10
C LYS A 103 -3.22 1.93 -0.60
N THR A 104 -2.58 1.05 0.16
CA THR A 104 -2.40 1.21 1.61
C THR A 104 -1.53 2.44 1.90
N VAL A 105 -0.49 2.69 1.11
CA VAL A 105 0.29 3.94 1.20
C VAL A 105 -0.57 5.15 0.85
N SER A 106 -1.44 5.07 -0.16
CA SER A 106 -2.39 6.15 -0.46
C SER A 106 -3.31 6.43 0.73
N CYS A 107 -3.87 5.40 1.37
CA CYS A 107 -4.71 5.56 2.56
C CYS A 107 -3.95 6.14 3.76
N LEU A 108 -2.67 5.80 3.92
CA LEU A 108 -1.78 6.38 4.93
C LEU A 108 -1.64 7.89 4.74
N LEU A 109 -1.40 8.32 3.49
CA LEU A 109 -1.20 9.73 3.14
C LEU A 109 -2.50 10.56 3.26
N GLU A 110 -3.66 9.95 3.07
CA GLU A 110 -4.96 10.63 3.23
C GLU A 110 -5.41 10.82 4.67
N ASN A 111 -5.08 9.86 5.55
CA ASN A 111 -5.71 9.75 6.88
C ASN A 111 -4.81 10.20 8.04
N ILE A 112 -3.53 10.46 7.81
CA ILE A 112 -2.64 10.96 8.87
C ILE A 112 -2.70 12.49 8.93
N ASP A 113 -3.16 12.99 10.07
CA ASP A 113 -3.03 14.40 10.44
C ASP A 113 -1.54 14.77 10.60
N GLU A 114 -1.09 15.83 9.93
CA GLU A 114 0.29 16.38 10.02
C GLU A 114 0.74 16.74 11.46
N LYS A 115 -0.19 16.74 12.43
CA LYS A 115 0.03 17.19 13.81
C LYS A 115 0.76 16.19 14.70
N THR A 116 0.77 14.90 14.36
CA THR A 116 1.35 13.85 15.24
C THR A 116 2.61 13.26 14.64
N ILE A 117 2.53 12.69 13.44
CA ILE A 117 3.63 12.09 12.70
C ILE A 117 3.41 12.48 11.24
N SER A 118 4.40 13.05 10.57
CA SER A 118 4.25 13.33 9.14
C SER A 118 4.27 12.00 8.37
N ALA A 119 3.21 11.70 7.62
CA ALA A 119 3.15 10.51 6.77
C ALA A 119 4.35 10.44 5.81
N ALA A 120 4.78 11.59 5.28
CA ALA A 120 5.99 11.70 4.46
C ALA A 120 7.26 11.25 5.19
N GLN A 121 7.38 11.49 6.51
CA GLN A 121 8.52 10.98 7.29
C GLN A 121 8.50 9.45 7.39
N LEU A 122 7.33 8.85 7.59
CA LEU A 122 7.21 7.39 7.63
C LEU A 122 7.63 6.75 6.29
N ILE A 123 7.35 7.42 5.17
CA ILE A 123 7.78 6.98 3.83
C ILE A 123 9.30 7.00 3.70
N ILE A 124 9.98 8.02 4.24
CA ILE A 124 11.45 8.11 4.25
C ILE A 124 12.03 7.03 5.16
N ASP A 125 11.56 6.95 6.41
CA ASP A 125 12.12 6.06 7.44
C ASP A 125 12.00 4.58 7.05
N ASN A 126 10.96 4.25 6.29
CA ASN A 126 10.72 2.90 5.78
C ASN A 126 11.14 2.72 4.32
N GLY A 127 11.83 3.69 3.70
CA GLY A 127 12.31 3.56 2.31
C GLY A 127 11.22 3.16 1.31
N VAL A 128 10.00 3.65 1.49
CA VAL A 128 8.82 3.25 0.69
C VAL A 128 8.82 3.92 -0.68
N TYR A 129 9.33 5.15 -0.79
CA TYR A 129 9.32 5.91 -2.05
C TYR A 129 10.05 5.19 -3.21
N PRO A 130 11.27 4.64 -3.03
CA PRO A 130 11.92 3.83 -4.08
C PRO A 130 11.10 2.62 -4.51
N LEU A 131 10.38 1.98 -3.58
CA LEU A 131 9.55 0.82 -3.87
C LEU A 131 8.28 1.21 -4.66
N LEU A 132 7.72 2.38 -4.40
CA LEU A 132 6.65 2.95 -5.22
C LEU A 132 7.15 3.25 -6.64
N LEU A 133 8.34 3.85 -6.79
CA LEU A 133 8.91 4.07 -8.12
C LEU A 133 9.11 2.76 -8.89
N ASP A 134 9.59 1.70 -8.22
CA ASP A 134 9.67 0.38 -8.84
C ASP A 134 8.30 -0.16 -9.25
N CYS A 135 7.28 -0.02 -8.39
CA CYS A 135 5.90 -0.40 -8.70
C CYS A 135 5.33 0.39 -9.90
N LEU A 136 5.64 1.68 -10.02
CA LEU A 136 5.25 2.50 -11.16
C LEU A 136 5.89 2.00 -12.47
N ILE A 137 7.19 1.69 -12.43
CA ILE A 137 7.96 1.33 -13.62
C ILE A 137 7.71 -0.11 -14.06
N ASN A 138 7.77 -1.04 -13.11
CA ASN A 138 7.77 -2.49 -13.34
C ASN A 138 6.42 -3.16 -12.98
N GLY A 139 5.45 -2.40 -12.47
CA GLY A 139 4.10 -2.88 -12.19
C GLY A 139 3.27 -3.14 -13.45
N ASN A 140 2.25 -4.01 -13.32
CA ASN A 140 1.16 -4.05 -14.28
C ASN A 140 0.36 -2.74 -14.24
N GLU A 141 -0.64 -2.60 -15.10
CA GLU A 141 -1.46 -1.37 -15.17
C GLU A 141 -2.06 -0.96 -13.81
N GLN A 142 -2.67 -1.90 -13.09
CA GLN A 142 -3.30 -1.61 -11.80
C GLN A 142 -2.30 -1.19 -10.73
N VAL A 143 -1.14 -1.87 -10.65
CA VAL A 143 -0.07 -1.53 -9.71
C VAL A 143 0.51 -0.16 -10.04
N ALA A 144 0.74 0.12 -11.33
CA ALA A 144 1.29 1.41 -11.76
C ALA A 144 0.33 2.56 -11.44
N THR A 145 -0.97 2.42 -11.71
CA THR A 145 -1.98 3.42 -11.35
C THR A 145 -2.08 3.61 -9.83
N ALA A 146 -2.14 2.53 -9.05
CA ALA A 146 -2.18 2.63 -7.59
C ALA A 146 -0.92 3.30 -7.01
N SER A 147 0.25 3.00 -7.59
CA SER A 147 1.50 3.63 -7.21
C SER A 147 1.55 5.09 -7.58
N MET A 148 1.03 5.46 -8.76
CA MET A 148 0.96 6.83 -9.21
C MET A 148 0.08 7.68 -8.30
N GLU A 149 -1.11 7.19 -7.97
CA GLU A 149 -2.02 7.83 -7.01
C GLU A 149 -1.36 8.03 -5.64
N ALA A 150 -0.58 7.06 -5.17
CA ALA A 150 0.17 7.19 -3.92
C ALA A 150 1.23 8.29 -3.98
N ILE A 151 1.96 8.40 -5.10
CA ILE A 151 3.01 9.43 -5.26
C ILE A 151 2.37 10.82 -5.44
N GLU A 152 1.24 10.94 -6.14
CA GLU A 152 0.48 12.19 -6.24
C GLU A 152 0.02 12.67 -4.86
N LYS A 153 -0.52 11.77 -4.04
CA LYS A 153 -0.90 12.09 -2.65
C LYS A 153 0.30 12.51 -1.80
N LEU A 154 1.47 11.92 -2.05
CA LEU A 154 2.70 12.33 -1.39
C LEU A 154 3.08 13.76 -1.81
N ALA A 155 3.04 14.06 -3.11
CA ALA A 155 3.32 15.37 -3.69
C ALA A 155 2.37 16.47 -3.20
N GLY A 156 1.17 16.11 -2.72
CA GLY A 156 0.22 17.04 -2.11
C GLY A 156 0.72 17.72 -0.83
N SER A 157 1.85 17.28 -0.25
CA SER A 157 2.47 17.89 0.93
C SER A 157 3.84 18.48 0.60
N GLN A 158 4.19 19.60 1.26
CA GLN A 158 5.51 20.25 1.09
C GLN A 158 6.67 19.26 1.32
N LYS A 159 6.55 18.41 2.35
CA LYS A 159 7.57 17.42 2.68
C LYS A 159 7.63 16.28 1.67
N GLY A 160 6.51 15.91 1.05
CA GLY A 160 6.50 14.94 -0.04
C GLY A 160 7.15 15.48 -1.32
N MET A 161 6.99 16.77 -1.60
CA MET A 161 7.70 17.42 -2.71
C MET A 161 9.23 17.40 -2.52
N GLU A 162 9.71 17.59 -1.29
CA GLU A 162 11.15 17.46 -0.97
C GLU A 162 11.67 16.03 -1.17
N ILE A 163 10.80 15.01 -1.04
CA ILE A 163 11.14 13.60 -1.32
C ILE A 163 11.21 13.34 -2.83
N ILE A 164 10.25 13.87 -3.60
CA ILE A 164 10.16 13.64 -5.06
C ILE A 164 11.23 14.44 -5.82
N PHE A 165 11.49 15.68 -5.39
CA PHE A 165 12.48 16.57 -5.98
C PHE A 165 13.54 16.93 -4.93
N PRO A 166 14.45 15.99 -4.60
CA PRO A 166 15.50 16.27 -3.63
C PRO A 166 16.42 17.38 -4.15
N ALA A 167 16.84 18.29 -3.28
CA ALA A 167 17.73 19.39 -3.65
C ALA A 167 19.17 18.94 -4.00
N ASN A 168 19.53 17.69 -3.69
CA ASN A 168 20.85 17.12 -3.98
C ASN A 168 20.80 16.19 -5.21
N ASN A 169 21.53 16.57 -6.25
CA ASN A 169 21.53 15.94 -7.57
C ASN A 169 22.28 14.59 -7.65
N SER A 170 22.66 13.98 -6.52
CA SER A 170 23.57 12.81 -6.49
C SER A 170 22.87 11.45 -6.47
N ASP A 171 21.56 11.39 -6.30
CA ASP A 171 20.88 10.13 -6.05
C ASP A 171 20.31 9.51 -7.33
N ASP A 172 20.51 8.19 -7.48
CA ASP A 172 19.96 7.35 -8.55
C ASP A 172 18.43 7.42 -8.69
N MET A 173 17.76 8.06 -7.72
CA MET A 173 16.31 8.26 -7.64
C MET A 173 15.82 9.55 -8.33
N HIS A 174 16.71 10.40 -8.84
CA HIS A 174 16.29 11.53 -9.67
C HIS A 174 15.52 11.01 -10.89
N LEU A 175 14.28 11.47 -11.08
CA LEU A 175 13.40 11.07 -12.19
C LEU A 175 14.10 11.11 -13.56
N GLY A 176 15.00 12.09 -13.76
CA GLY A 176 15.85 12.18 -14.94
C GLY A 176 16.79 10.98 -15.12
N ASN A 177 17.53 10.58 -14.08
CA ASN A 177 18.44 9.42 -14.11
C ASN A 177 17.67 8.11 -14.20
N LEU A 178 16.50 8.04 -13.55
CA LEU A 178 15.60 6.89 -13.58
C LEU A 178 15.04 6.68 -14.99
N SER A 179 14.57 7.75 -15.65
CA SER A 179 14.09 7.70 -17.03
C SER A 179 15.16 7.15 -17.99
N ALA A 180 16.42 7.52 -17.82
CA ALA A 180 17.51 7.05 -18.67
C ALA A 180 17.77 5.53 -18.55
N ARG A 181 17.41 4.93 -17.41
CA ARG A 181 17.64 3.51 -17.09
C ARG A 181 16.41 2.63 -17.30
N CYS A 182 15.24 3.22 -17.55
CA CYS A 182 13.98 2.52 -17.71
C CYS A 182 13.77 1.92 -19.10
N SER A 183 12.87 0.92 -19.18
CA SER A 183 12.31 0.43 -20.43
C SER A 183 11.57 1.54 -21.19
N SER A 184 11.21 1.33 -22.46
CA SER A 184 10.37 2.30 -23.21
C SER A 184 9.05 2.61 -22.49
N LEU A 185 8.39 1.61 -21.92
CA LEU A 185 7.17 1.79 -21.14
C LEU A 185 7.45 2.54 -19.81
N GLY A 186 8.51 2.17 -19.09
CA GLY A 186 8.91 2.86 -17.87
C GLY A 186 9.24 4.34 -18.10
N ARG A 187 9.90 4.67 -19.22
CA ARG A 187 10.16 6.06 -19.64
C ARG A 187 8.88 6.85 -19.88
N VAL A 188 7.90 6.27 -20.56
CA VAL A 188 6.60 6.92 -20.78
C VAL A 188 5.92 7.17 -19.44
N ARG A 189 5.92 6.21 -18.51
CA ARG A 189 5.30 6.39 -17.19
C ARG A 189 5.98 7.45 -16.34
N VAL A 190 7.31 7.50 -16.32
CA VAL A 190 8.07 8.57 -15.65
C VAL A 190 7.75 9.93 -16.27
N PHE A 191 7.65 10.01 -17.60
CA PHE A 191 7.30 11.25 -18.28
C PHE A 191 5.88 11.73 -17.99
N ILE A 192 4.89 10.81 -17.98
CA ILE A 192 3.50 11.15 -17.61
C ILE A 192 3.46 11.65 -16.17
N PHE A 193 4.17 10.96 -15.26
CA PHE A 193 4.29 11.39 -13.87
C PHE A 193 4.90 12.79 -13.73
N ASP A 194 6.05 13.05 -14.38
CA ASP A 194 6.68 14.37 -14.37
C ASP A 194 5.71 15.45 -14.90
N CYS A 195 4.98 15.17 -15.99
CA CYS A 195 4.00 16.10 -16.54
C CYS A 195 2.81 16.35 -15.60
N GLU A 196 2.23 15.33 -14.97
CA GLU A 196 1.08 15.51 -14.08
C GLU A 196 1.45 16.28 -12.81
N ILE A 197 2.60 15.99 -12.20
CA ILE A 197 3.04 16.74 -11.02
C ILE A 197 3.38 18.20 -11.37
N ILE A 198 4.05 18.46 -12.49
CA ILE A 198 4.39 19.82 -12.91
C ILE A 198 3.13 20.63 -13.26
N LEU A 199 2.10 20.03 -13.85
CA LEU A 199 0.86 20.73 -14.22
C LEU A 199 -0.06 21.01 -13.02
N CYS A 200 0.17 20.37 -11.86
CA CYS A 200 -0.51 20.68 -10.61
C CYS A 200 0.07 21.89 -9.86
N PHE A 201 1.16 22.50 -10.38
CA PHE A 201 1.78 23.74 -9.89
C PHE A 201 1.70 24.88 -10.92
#